data_AF-A0A2X4UTL2-F1
#
_entry.id   AF-A0A2X4UTL2-F1
#
_cell.length_a   1.000
_cell.length_b   1.000
_cell.length_c   1.000
_cell.angle_alpha   90.00
_cell.angle_beta   90.00
_cell.angle_gamma   90.00
#
_symmetry.space_group_name_H-M   'P 1'
#
loop_
_entity.id
_entity.type
_entity.pdbx_description
1 polymer ?
#
loop_
_entity_poly.entity_id
_entity_poly.type
_entity_poly.pdbx_seq_one_letter_code
_entity_poly.pdbx_strand_id
1 'polypeptide(L)'
;MRLIIDCDPGNGVAGANVDDGLALAVAMAAPEISLELITTVAGNTPSDVGFSVARALTERMGLDIPVRRGASRALVEPSAPWRDKLDNGAVRSGLIDLWRDVPTPHAVPSERPLAAHAIGELICNNPNEITLIAIGPLTNVAHALHLYPEMAEKVKEIIVMGGVFNVDGYIKDTNFGIDPEAAHVVLTSGANITLVPMDATVQTQMVLDDLDKIAGIGSPLTDYLVETVRPWIRYSMETRRLPGCWIHDVLTVAWLLDKSVATSLRQYVDVALEGGMARGTTWRWDPESLRLDVGIAPPQGQPIEILHQVDNQKLLSIIYRTLSQSKGASAEA
;
A
#
# COMPACT_ATOMS: atom_id res chain seq x y z
N MET A 1 -7.90 11.94 12.29
CA MET A 1 -6.52 11.55 11.92
C MET A 1 -6.23 12.11 10.56
N ARG A 2 -5.13 12.84 10.38
CA ARG A 2 -4.78 13.45 9.09
C ARG A 2 -3.82 12.52 8.35
N LEU A 3 -4.21 12.08 7.15
CA LEU A 3 -3.51 11.03 6.42
C LEU A 3 -3.00 11.50 5.05
N ILE A 4 -1.83 10.99 4.70
CA ILE A 4 -1.35 10.90 3.31
C ILE A 4 -1.34 9.40 2.96
N ILE A 5 -1.77 9.05 1.75
CA ILE A 5 -1.63 7.69 1.21
C ILE A 5 -0.77 7.73 -0.06
N ASP A 6 0.39 7.09 -0.02
CA ASP A 6 1.28 6.84 -1.18
C ASP A 6 1.07 5.41 -1.69
N CYS A 7 0.57 5.28 -2.91
CA CYS A 7 0.00 4.03 -3.45
C CYS A 7 0.28 3.83 -4.94
N ASP A 8 -0.03 2.66 -5.48
CA ASP A 8 0.20 2.28 -6.87
C ASP A 8 -1.01 1.56 -7.48
N PRO A 9 -2.23 2.12 -7.37
CA PRO A 9 -3.49 1.39 -7.54
C PRO A 9 -3.67 0.81 -8.95
N GLY A 10 -4.24 -0.40 -9.00
CA GLY A 10 -4.56 -1.14 -10.22
C GLY A 10 -6.04 -1.37 -10.48
N ASN A 11 -6.95 -0.75 -9.73
CA ASN A 11 -8.39 -0.87 -9.97
C ASN A 11 -8.78 -0.47 -11.40
N GLY A 12 -9.42 -1.39 -12.12
CA GLY A 12 -9.78 -1.20 -13.54
C GLY A 12 -8.65 -1.50 -14.53
N VAL A 13 -7.48 -1.94 -14.05
CA VAL A 13 -6.34 -2.37 -14.87
C VAL A 13 -6.20 -3.87 -14.79
N ALA A 14 -6.23 -4.53 -15.95
CA ALA A 14 -6.28 -5.98 -15.99
C ALA A 14 -4.99 -6.63 -15.45
N GLY A 15 -5.13 -7.52 -14.48
CA GLY A 15 -4.01 -8.22 -13.84
C GLY A 15 -3.20 -7.39 -12.84
N ALA A 16 -3.54 -6.12 -12.61
CA ALA A 16 -2.95 -5.31 -11.56
C ALA A 16 -3.69 -5.50 -10.24
N ASN A 17 -2.97 -5.43 -9.11
CA ASN A 17 -3.56 -5.56 -7.78
C ASN A 17 -4.47 -4.36 -7.48
N VAL A 18 -5.49 -4.57 -6.64
CA VAL A 18 -6.61 -3.65 -6.41
C VAL A 18 -6.81 -3.30 -4.93
N ASP A 19 -5.95 -3.82 -4.05
CA ASP A 19 -5.97 -3.59 -2.61
C ASP A 19 -5.67 -2.14 -2.25
N ASP A 20 -4.84 -1.43 -3.01
CA ASP A 20 -4.68 0.03 -2.88
C ASP A 20 -6.03 0.76 -2.92
N GLY A 21 -6.88 0.42 -3.89
CA GLY A 21 -8.21 1.02 -4.04
C GLY A 21 -9.15 0.68 -2.89
N LEU A 22 -9.01 -0.52 -2.30
CA LEU A 22 -9.74 -0.89 -1.09
C LEU A 22 -9.25 -0.08 0.12
N ALA A 23 -7.95 0.12 0.28
CA ALA A 23 -7.37 0.96 1.33
C ALA A 23 -7.83 2.41 1.20
N LEU A 24 -7.76 2.99 -0.01
CA LEU A 24 -8.27 4.32 -0.32
C LEU A 24 -9.77 4.44 -0.02
N ALA A 25 -10.58 3.46 -0.43
CA ALA A 25 -12.01 3.48 -0.17
C ALA A 25 -12.34 3.45 1.32
N VAL A 26 -11.67 2.60 2.10
CA VAL A 26 -11.87 2.56 3.57
C VAL A 26 -11.42 3.87 4.21
N ALA A 27 -10.31 4.46 3.76
CA ALA A 27 -9.85 5.76 4.26
C ALA A 27 -10.82 6.91 3.93
N MET A 28 -11.38 6.93 2.72
CA MET A 28 -12.39 7.92 2.30
C MET A 28 -13.71 7.78 3.06
N ALA A 29 -14.10 6.55 3.43
CA ALA A 29 -15.35 6.28 4.12
C ALA A 29 -15.27 6.47 5.65
N ALA A 30 -14.07 6.49 6.22
CA ALA A 30 -13.87 6.61 7.67
C ALA A 30 -14.01 8.07 8.14
N PRO A 31 -15.02 8.41 8.97
CA PRO A 31 -15.22 9.79 9.43
C PRO A 31 -14.12 10.30 10.36
N GLU A 32 -13.37 9.40 11.00
CA GLU A 32 -12.22 9.74 11.84
C GLU A 32 -10.97 10.06 11.01
N ILE A 33 -10.98 9.83 9.70
CA ILE A 33 -9.88 10.08 8.78
C ILE A 33 -10.16 11.33 7.95
N SER A 34 -9.18 12.24 7.92
CA SER A 34 -9.08 13.32 6.95
C SER A 34 -7.96 12.93 5.99
N LEU A 35 -8.34 12.48 4.79
CA LEU A 35 -7.39 12.11 3.74
C LEU A 35 -6.98 13.38 2.98
N GLU A 36 -5.79 13.88 3.30
CA GLU A 36 -5.31 15.21 2.89
C GLU A 36 -4.57 15.17 1.55
N LEU A 37 -4.01 14.01 1.19
CA LEU A 37 -3.23 13.84 -0.02
C LEU A 37 -3.19 12.36 -0.42
N ILE A 38 -3.37 12.11 -1.71
CA ILE A 38 -3.05 10.83 -2.35
C ILE A 38 -1.86 11.05 -3.27
N THR A 39 -0.84 10.21 -3.17
CA THR A 39 0.28 10.22 -4.09
C THR A 39 0.42 8.88 -4.80
N THR A 40 0.89 8.90 -6.04
CA THR A 40 1.08 7.67 -6.82
C THR A 40 2.53 7.40 -7.18
N VAL A 41 2.92 6.13 -7.15
CA VAL A 41 4.25 5.64 -7.53
C VAL A 41 4.12 4.50 -8.56
N ALA A 42 5.17 4.24 -9.34
CA ALA A 42 5.18 3.09 -10.23
C ALA A 42 5.36 1.79 -9.43
N GLY A 43 4.42 0.85 -9.58
CA GLY A 43 4.36 -0.41 -8.85
C GLY A 43 3.41 -1.41 -9.54
N ASN A 44 2.28 -1.79 -8.97
CA ASN A 44 1.26 -2.62 -9.63
C ASN A 44 0.90 -2.07 -11.02
N THR A 45 0.91 -0.74 -11.19
CA THR A 45 0.77 -0.06 -12.48
C THR A 45 1.91 0.93 -12.76
N PRO A 46 2.12 1.35 -14.03
CA PRO A 46 2.89 2.55 -14.33
C PRO A 46 2.33 3.77 -13.59
N SER A 47 3.21 4.66 -13.11
CA SER A 47 2.82 5.79 -12.25
C SER A 47 1.70 6.70 -12.82
N ASP A 48 1.68 6.92 -14.13
CA ASP A 48 0.62 7.68 -14.83
C ASP A 48 -0.73 6.94 -14.89
N VAL A 49 -0.69 5.62 -15.00
CA VAL A 49 -1.89 4.77 -14.94
C VAL A 49 -2.46 4.80 -13.52
N GLY A 50 -1.64 4.52 -12.51
CA GLY A 50 -2.06 4.58 -11.10
C GLY A 50 -2.56 5.97 -10.71
N PHE A 51 -1.93 7.05 -11.21
CA PHE A 51 -2.42 8.42 -11.05
C PHE A 51 -3.84 8.59 -11.61
N SER A 52 -4.09 8.07 -12.81
CA SER A 52 -5.40 8.14 -13.46
C SER A 52 -6.45 7.31 -12.72
N VAL A 53 -6.08 6.15 -12.18
CA VAL A 53 -6.94 5.30 -11.33
C VAL A 53 -7.36 6.08 -10.07
N ALA A 54 -6.40 6.64 -9.34
CA ALA A 54 -6.67 7.41 -8.12
C ALA A 54 -7.53 8.65 -8.39
N ARG A 55 -7.25 9.38 -9.48
CA ARG A 55 -8.07 10.51 -9.92
C ARG A 55 -9.51 10.11 -10.24
N ALA A 56 -9.69 9.07 -11.04
CA ALA A 56 -11.01 8.56 -11.39
C ALA A 56 -11.82 8.14 -10.15
N LEU A 57 -11.17 7.53 -9.15
CA LEU A 57 -11.81 7.22 -7.87
C LEU A 57 -12.27 8.48 -7.14
N THR A 58 -11.38 9.47 -6.94
CA THR A 58 -11.74 10.73 -6.25
C THR A 58 -12.87 11.49 -6.97
N GLU A 59 -12.81 11.56 -8.31
CA GLU A 59 -13.82 12.22 -9.14
C GLU A 59 -15.17 11.50 -9.07
N ARG A 60 -15.18 10.16 -9.14
CA ARG A 60 -16.41 9.36 -9.02
C ARG A 60 -17.08 9.56 -7.66
N MET A 61 -16.32 9.79 -6.61
CA MET A 61 -16.83 10.06 -5.27
C MET A 61 -17.19 11.53 -5.02
N GLY A 62 -16.87 12.44 -5.96
CA GLY A 62 -17.06 13.88 -5.77
C GLY A 62 -16.20 14.45 -4.64
N LEU A 63 -15.06 13.82 -4.33
CA LEU A 63 -14.18 14.23 -3.25
C LEU A 63 -13.04 15.10 -3.80
N ASP A 64 -12.87 16.29 -3.23
CA ASP A 64 -11.78 17.21 -3.56
C ASP A 64 -10.51 16.87 -2.78
N ILE A 65 -9.97 15.66 -3.03
CA ILE A 65 -8.72 15.19 -2.43
C ILE A 65 -7.59 15.43 -3.45
N PRO A 66 -6.54 16.18 -3.10
CA PRO A 66 -5.38 16.34 -3.96
C PRO A 66 -4.75 14.99 -4.32
N VAL A 67 -4.57 14.74 -5.61
CA VAL A 67 -3.79 13.59 -6.11
C VAL A 67 -2.54 14.09 -6.78
N ARG A 68 -1.37 13.56 -6.44
CA ARG A 68 -0.07 13.94 -7.03
C ARG A 68 0.67 12.74 -7.58
N ARG A 69 1.04 12.84 -8.86
CA ARG A 69 1.88 11.84 -9.52
C ARG A 69 3.31 11.89 -8.97
N GLY A 70 3.90 10.74 -8.75
CA GLY A 70 5.26 10.57 -8.25
C GLY A 70 6.20 9.85 -9.21
N ALA A 71 7.11 9.07 -8.63
CA ALA A 71 8.21 8.42 -9.33
C ALA A 71 7.71 7.37 -10.34
N SER A 72 8.26 7.40 -11.55
CA SER A 72 7.97 6.44 -12.62
C SER A 72 8.94 5.24 -12.65
N ARG A 73 9.97 5.26 -11.81
CA ARG A 73 11.01 4.24 -11.72
C ARG A 73 11.58 4.22 -10.31
N ALA A 74 12.11 3.07 -9.92
CA ALA A 74 12.90 2.92 -8.70
C ALA A 74 14.17 3.77 -8.72
N LEU A 75 14.81 3.93 -7.56
CA LEU A 75 16.07 4.67 -7.42
C LEU A 75 17.20 4.04 -8.25
N VAL A 76 17.31 2.70 -8.22
CA VAL A 76 18.38 1.96 -8.91
C VAL A 76 17.85 0.79 -9.73
N GLU A 77 16.87 0.04 -9.21
CA GLU A 77 16.39 -1.19 -9.84
C GLU A 77 15.82 -0.96 -11.27
N PRO A 78 16.19 -1.78 -12.27
CA PRO A 78 15.66 -1.64 -13.63
C PRO A 78 14.16 -1.94 -13.71
N SER A 79 13.39 -1.05 -14.33
CA SER A 79 11.92 -1.19 -14.41
C SER A 79 11.44 -2.26 -15.38
N ALA A 80 12.20 -2.56 -16.45
CA ALA A 80 11.71 -3.38 -17.56
C ALA A 80 11.30 -4.82 -17.16
N PRO A 81 12.07 -5.57 -16.35
CA PRO A 81 11.65 -6.90 -15.91
C PRO A 81 10.38 -6.89 -15.04
N TRP A 82 10.22 -5.85 -14.19
CA TRP A 82 9.03 -5.67 -13.37
C TRP A 82 7.80 -5.34 -14.22
N ARG A 83 7.93 -4.42 -15.19
CA ARG A 83 6.86 -4.11 -16.15
C ARG A 83 6.45 -5.32 -16.96
N ASP A 84 7.42 -6.08 -17.49
CA ASP A 84 7.13 -7.28 -18.26
C ASP A 84 6.29 -8.30 -17.48
N LYS A 85 6.59 -8.50 -16.19
CA LYS A 85 5.86 -9.42 -15.32
C LYS A 85 4.48 -8.89 -14.96
N LEU A 86 4.38 -7.65 -14.49
CA LEU A 86 3.15 -7.09 -13.93
C LEU A 86 2.14 -6.72 -15.03
N ASP A 87 2.59 -6.06 -16.09
CA ASP A 87 1.70 -5.55 -17.13
C ASP A 87 1.15 -6.68 -18.03
N ASN A 88 1.84 -7.81 -18.13
CA ASN A 88 1.44 -8.93 -18.99
C ASN A 88 0.88 -10.14 -18.23
N GLY A 89 0.72 -10.06 -16.91
CA GLY A 89 0.32 -11.19 -16.06
C GLY A 89 -1.03 -11.80 -16.48
N ALA A 90 -2.05 -10.96 -16.68
CA ALA A 90 -3.39 -11.41 -17.10
C ALA A 90 -3.42 -11.99 -18.53
N VAL A 91 -2.60 -11.44 -19.44
CA VAL A 91 -2.47 -11.94 -20.80
C VAL A 91 -1.80 -13.31 -20.80
N ARG A 92 -0.67 -13.46 -20.09
CA ARG A 92 0.09 -14.73 -20.01
C ARG A 92 -0.71 -15.86 -19.38
N SER A 93 -1.60 -15.56 -18.43
CA SER A 93 -2.49 -16.56 -17.84
C SER A 93 -3.73 -16.84 -18.67
N GLY A 94 -3.99 -16.10 -19.75
CA GLY A 94 -5.22 -16.22 -20.55
C GLY A 94 -6.48 -15.77 -19.82
N LEU A 95 -6.35 -14.86 -18.84
CA LEU A 95 -7.46 -14.42 -17.96
C LEU A 95 -7.84 -12.95 -18.16
N ILE A 96 -7.32 -12.30 -19.21
CA ILE A 96 -7.60 -10.89 -19.53
C ILE A 96 -9.10 -10.59 -19.65
N ASP A 97 -9.89 -11.57 -20.13
CA ASP A 97 -11.33 -11.46 -20.32
C ASP A 97 -12.12 -11.25 -19.03
N LEU A 98 -11.53 -11.52 -17.85
CA LEU A 98 -12.15 -11.19 -16.56
C LEU A 98 -12.44 -9.68 -16.42
N TRP A 99 -11.69 -8.82 -17.12
CA TRP A 99 -11.84 -7.36 -17.07
C TRP A 99 -12.62 -6.77 -18.26
N ARG A 100 -13.23 -7.59 -19.11
CA ARG A 100 -13.91 -7.12 -20.34
C ARG A 100 -14.96 -6.04 -20.09
N ASP A 101 -15.69 -6.15 -18.98
CA ASP A 101 -16.78 -5.24 -18.61
C ASP A 101 -16.36 -4.21 -17.54
N VAL A 102 -15.06 -4.12 -17.25
CA VAL A 102 -14.53 -3.19 -16.24
C VAL A 102 -14.04 -1.92 -16.93
N PRO A 103 -14.54 -0.74 -16.56
CA PRO A 103 -14.08 0.53 -17.11
C PRO A 103 -12.59 0.73 -16.85
N THR A 104 -11.85 1.04 -17.92
CA THR A 104 -10.46 1.45 -17.82
C THR A 104 -10.38 2.95 -17.53
N PRO A 105 -9.57 3.40 -16.57
CA PRO A 105 -9.38 4.81 -16.29
C PRO A 105 -8.77 5.54 -17.50
N HIS A 106 -9.27 6.74 -17.77
CA HIS A 106 -8.74 7.59 -18.84
C HIS A 106 -7.49 8.32 -18.37
N ALA A 107 -6.51 8.47 -19.27
CA ALA A 107 -5.31 9.24 -18.99
C ALA A 107 -5.65 10.69 -18.68
N VAL A 108 -5.17 11.19 -17.54
CA VAL A 108 -5.32 12.58 -17.12
C VAL A 108 -3.95 13.25 -16.92
N PRO A 109 -3.82 14.55 -17.23
CA PRO A 109 -2.56 15.27 -17.04
C PRO A 109 -2.22 15.37 -15.55
N SER A 110 -0.95 15.17 -15.20
CA SER A 110 -0.47 15.32 -13.82
C SER A 110 -0.31 16.79 -13.42
N GLU A 111 -0.63 17.10 -12.18
CA GLU A 111 -0.42 18.43 -11.58
C GLU A 111 0.92 18.54 -10.85
N ARG A 112 1.43 19.77 -10.72
CA ARG A 112 2.58 20.12 -9.87
C ARG A 112 2.08 20.61 -8.49
N PRO A 113 2.86 20.45 -7.41
CA PRO A 113 4.17 19.80 -7.34
C PRO A 113 4.09 18.26 -7.47
N LEU A 114 5.22 17.57 -7.67
CA LEU A 114 5.23 16.10 -7.71
C LEU A 114 5.15 15.50 -6.30
N ALA A 115 4.76 14.22 -6.22
CA ALA A 115 4.49 13.50 -4.97
C ALA A 115 5.52 13.74 -3.86
N ALA A 116 6.81 13.49 -4.10
CA ALA A 116 7.86 13.61 -3.08
C ALA A 116 7.91 15.01 -2.44
N HIS A 117 7.72 16.06 -3.23
CA HIS A 117 7.68 17.42 -2.70
C HIS A 117 6.39 17.68 -1.92
N ALA A 118 5.24 17.24 -2.43
CA ALA A 118 3.94 17.40 -1.76
C ALA A 118 3.91 16.67 -0.40
N ILE A 119 4.48 15.46 -0.33
CA ILE A 119 4.59 14.67 0.91
C ILE A 119 5.47 15.43 1.93
N GLY A 120 6.69 15.77 1.53
CA GLY A 120 7.66 16.40 2.43
C GLY A 120 7.20 17.78 2.92
N GLU A 121 6.66 18.61 2.03
CA GLU A 121 6.14 19.94 2.38
C GLU A 121 4.96 19.85 3.35
N LEU A 122 3.97 18.98 3.08
CA LEU A 122 2.80 18.84 3.92
C LEU A 122 3.17 18.37 5.33
N ILE A 123 4.05 17.36 5.44
CA ILE A 123 4.53 16.86 6.73
C ILE A 123 5.37 17.93 7.45
N CYS A 124 6.31 18.58 6.76
CA CYS A 124 7.23 19.51 7.41
C CYS A 124 6.56 20.80 7.92
N ASN A 125 5.45 21.18 7.29
CA ASN A 125 4.59 22.28 7.71
C ASN A 125 3.60 21.90 8.84
N ASN A 126 3.40 20.60 9.10
CA ASN A 126 2.44 20.09 10.09
C ASN A 126 3.12 19.04 11.00
N PRO A 127 4.13 19.44 11.79
CA PRO A 127 4.93 18.51 12.57
C PRO A 127 4.10 17.73 13.59
N ASN A 128 4.27 16.41 13.61
CA ASN A 128 3.62 15.42 14.47
C ASN A 128 2.10 15.26 14.26
N GLU A 129 1.54 15.81 13.18
CA GLU A 129 0.10 15.74 12.90
C GLU A 129 -0.26 14.73 11.81
N ILE A 130 0.61 14.56 10.81
CA ILE A 130 0.36 13.76 9.62
C ILE A 130 0.93 12.35 9.79
N THR A 131 0.07 11.34 9.58
CA THR A 131 0.49 9.95 9.37
C THR A 131 0.56 9.66 7.87
N LEU A 132 1.69 9.11 7.42
CA LEU A 132 1.89 8.68 6.03
C LEU A 132 1.68 7.17 5.94
N ILE A 133 0.74 6.72 5.12
CA ILE A 133 0.61 5.32 4.74
C ILE A 133 1.30 5.14 3.39
N ALA A 134 2.31 4.29 3.32
CA ALA A 134 3.03 3.95 2.10
C ALA A 134 2.77 2.48 1.77
N ILE A 135 1.93 2.25 0.77
CA ILE A 135 1.43 0.95 0.34
C ILE A 135 1.91 0.53 -1.05
N GLY A 136 2.73 1.38 -1.69
CA GLY A 136 3.50 1.03 -2.89
C GLY A 136 5.02 1.03 -2.66
N PRO A 137 5.83 0.91 -3.74
CA PRO A 137 7.27 1.09 -3.67
C PRO A 137 7.67 2.43 -3.05
N LEU A 138 8.64 2.42 -2.14
CA LEU A 138 8.93 3.55 -1.26
C LEU A 138 9.66 4.74 -1.92
N THR A 139 9.76 4.77 -3.25
CA THR A 139 10.56 5.75 -4.00
C THR A 139 10.16 7.19 -3.73
N ASN A 140 8.85 7.48 -3.66
CA ASN A 140 8.36 8.82 -3.34
C ASN A 140 8.77 9.24 -1.93
N VAL A 141 8.65 8.34 -0.96
CA VAL A 141 8.99 8.57 0.45
C VAL A 141 10.49 8.79 0.62
N ALA A 142 11.32 7.98 -0.03
CA ALA A 142 12.78 8.15 -0.02
C ALA A 142 13.21 9.48 -0.65
N HIS A 143 12.59 9.88 -1.77
CA HIS A 143 12.82 11.21 -2.35
C HIS A 143 12.33 12.34 -1.44
N ALA A 144 11.20 12.18 -0.75
CA ALA A 144 10.70 13.17 0.20
C ALA A 144 11.67 13.36 1.37
N LEU A 145 12.16 12.27 1.97
CA LEU A 145 13.19 12.29 3.02
C LEU A 145 14.50 12.92 2.54
N HIS A 146 14.88 12.71 1.28
CA HIS A 146 16.07 13.34 0.72
C HIS A 146 15.91 14.86 0.54
N LEU A 147 14.74 15.30 0.06
CA LEU A 147 14.44 16.71 -0.16
C LEU A 147 14.15 17.47 1.15
N TYR A 148 13.59 16.76 2.14
CA TYR A 148 13.17 17.27 3.44
C TYR A 148 13.69 16.35 4.56
N PRO A 149 14.99 16.40 4.91
CA PRO A 149 15.56 15.52 5.92
C PRO A 149 14.86 15.58 7.28
N GLU A 150 14.34 16.75 7.66
CA GLU A 150 13.60 16.92 8.92
C GLU A 150 12.22 16.22 8.93
N MET A 151 11.75 15.73 7.77
CA MET A 151 10.50 14.97 7.67
C MET A 151 10.53 13.74 8.58
N ALA A 152 11.69 13.08 8.75
CA ALA A 152 11.83 11.90 9.60
C ALA A 152 11.43 12.18 11.07
N GLU A 153 11.75 13.38 11.58
CA GLU A 153 11.43 13.80 12.94
C GLU A 153 10.03 14.43 13.05
N LYS A 154 9.51 14.98 11.96
CA LYS A 154 8.24 15.70 11.93
C LYS A 154 7.05 14.84 11.54
N VAL A 155 7.25 13.69 10.90
CA VAL A 155 6.15 12.78 10.60
C VAL A 155 5.63 12.15 11.88
N LYS A 156 4.31 12.07 12.05
CA LYS A 156 3.72 11.42 13.24
C LYS A 156 4.05 9.93 13.26
N GLU A 157 3.86 9.28 12.12
CA GLU A 157 4.09 7.86 11.88
C GLU A 157 4.15 7.61 10.37
N ILE A 158 5.04 6.72 9.92
CA ILE A 158 5.02 6.14 8.59
C ILE A 158 4.57 4.68 8.72
N ILE A 159 3.45 4.32 8.12
CA ILE A 159 2.97 2.93 8.08
C ILE A 159 3.28 2.37 6.69
N VAL A 160 4.12 1.34 6.64
CA VAL A 160 4.64 0.75 5.40
C VAL A 160 4.03 -0.62 5.20
N MET A 161 3.36 -0.86 4.07
CA MET A 161 3.10 -2.23 3.59
C MET A 161 4.24 -2.66 2.69
N GLY A 162 4.96 -3.71 3.11
CA GLY A 162 6.04 -4.26 2.32
C GLY A 162 6.99 -5.11 3.13
N GLY A 163 7.90 -5.76 2.42
CA GLY A 163 8.87 -6.69 2.99
C GLY A 163 8.28 -8.06 3.33
N VAL A 164 9.17 -9.04 3.44
CA VAL A 164 8.83 -10.43 3.78
C VAL A 164 9.98 -11.06 4.56
N PHE A 165 9.65 -11.79 5.63
CA PHE A 165 10.63 -12.48 6.45
C PHE A 165 10.58 -13.99 6.23
N ASN A 166 9.40 -14.60 6.40
CA ASN A 166 9.28 -16.05 6.40
C ASN A 166 7.90 -16.49 5.88
N VAL A 167 7.67 -16.24 4.58
CA VAL A 167 6.47 -16.71 3.88
C VAL A 167 6.89 -17.68 2.78
N ASP A 168 6.33 -18.89 2.82
CA ASP A 168 6.61 -19.93 1.84
C ASP A 168 6.33 -19.46 0.41
N GLY A 169 7.29 -19.67 -0.49
CA GLY A 169 7.21 -19.26 -1.89
C GLY A 169 7.62 -17.81 -2.18
N TYR A 170 7.97 -17.02 -1.17
CA TYR A 170 8.37 -15.62 -1.32
C TYR A 170 9.76 -15.36 -0.73
N ILE A 171 10.68 -14.93 -1.60
CA ILE A 171 12.03 -14.47 -1.20
C ILE A 171 12.01 -12.97 -0.93
N LYS A 172 11.19 -12.23 -1.70
CA LYS A 172 11.02 -10.79 -1.57
C LYS A 172 9.58 -10.40 -1.85
N ASP A 173 9.15 -9.36 -1.16
CA ASP A 173 7.91 -8.64 -1.40
C ASP A 173 8.02 -7.82 -2.71
N THR A 174 6.88 -7.47 -3.31
CA THR A 174 6.83 -6.69 -4.55
C THR A 174 7.29 -5.26 -4.33
N ASN A 175 6.80 -4.57 -3.29
CA ASN A 175 7.11 -3.16 -3.06
C ASN A 175 8.61 -2.97 -2.76
N PHE A 176 9.15 -3.80 -1.86
CA PHE A 176 10.58 -3.73 -1.52
C PHE A 176 11.46 -4.30 -2.63
N GLY A 177 10.96 -5.29 -3.38
CA GLY A 177 11.67 -5.85 -4.52
C GLY A 177 11.83 -4.86 -5.68
N ILE A 178 10.82 -4.00 -5.90
CA ILE A 178 10.85 -2.97 -6.94
C ILE A 178 11.85 -1.87 -6.60
N ASP A 179 11.94 -1.43 -5.34
CA ASP A 179 12.91 -0.41 -4.95
C ASP A 179 13.56 -0.71 -3.58
N PRO A 180 14.55 -1.63 -3.56
CA PRO A 180 15.27 -1.98 -2.33
C PRO A 180 16.00 -0.78 -1.73
N GLU A 181 16.57 0.09 -2.54
CA GLU A 181 17.27 1.30 -2.06
C GLU A 181 16.32 2.24 -1.34
N ALA A 182 15.13 2.48 -1.90
CA ALA A 182 14.15 3.33 -1.23
C ALA A 182 13.67 2.71 0.09
N ALA A 183 13.46 1.39 0.12
CA ALA A 183 13.12 0.69 1.35
C ALA A 183 14.22 0.83 2.42
N HIS A 184 15.50 0.66 2.05
CA HIS A 184 16.63 0.88 2.96
C HIS A 184 16.62 2.32 3.53
N VAL A 185 16.48 3.32 2.66
CA VAL A 185 16.45 4.74 3.06
C VAL A 185 15.32 5.02 4.07
N VAL A 186 14.13 4.50 3.83
CA VAL A 186 12.97 4.75 4.71
C VAL A 186 13.14 4.01 6.03
N LEU A 187 13.45 2.71 6.00
CA LEU A 187 13.55 1.87 7.21
C LEU A 187 14.64 2.35 8.16
N THR A 188 15.74 2.91 7.63
CA THR A 188 16.88 3.41 8.41
C THR A 188 16.81 4.92 8.71
N SER A 189 15.74 5.61 8.27
CA SER A 189 15.59 7.07 8.39
C SER A 189 15.53 7.61 9.82
N GLY A 190 15.22 6.75 10.80
CA GLY A 190 14.96 7.16 12.19
C GLY A 190 13.53 7.67 12.43
N ALA A 191 12.66 7.68 11.41
CA ALA A 191 11.24 8.00 11.60
C ALA A 191 10.52 6.98 12.51
N ASN A 192 9.37 7.37 13.06
CA ASN A 192 8.48 6.44 13.75
C ASN A 192 7.76 5.57 12.70
N ILE A 193 8.13 4.29 12.59
CA ILE A 193 7.66 3.41 11.52
C ILE A 193 6.89 2.22 12.09
N THR A 194 5.78 1.90 11.43
CA THR A 194 5.08 0.62 11.55
C THR A 194 5.17 -0.13 10.23
N LEU A 195 5.74 -1.32 10.25
CA LEU A 195 5.81 -2.23 9.13
C LEU A 195 4.65 -3.23 9.17
N VAL A 196 4.00 -3.39 8.02
CA VAL A 196 2.94 -4.36 7.75
C VAL A 196 3.49 -5.35 6.72
N PRO A 197 4.28 -6.36 7.17
CA PRO A 197 4.99 -7.25 6.26
C PRO A 197 4.05 -8.28 5.63
N MET A 198 4.55 -8.95 4.60
CA MET A 198 3.85 -10.06 3.96
C MET A 198 3.45 -11.14 4.97
N ASP A 199 4.30 -11.43 5.97
CA ASP A 199 4.03 -12.37 7.06
C ASP A 199 2.70 -12.10 7.79
N ALA A 200 2.35 -10.82 7.95
CA ALA A 200 1.06 -10.41 8.52
C ALA A 200 -0.05 -10.45 7.46
N THR A 201 0.21 -9.88 6.28
CA THR A 201 -0.84 -9.65 5.28
C THR A 201 -1.35 -10.92 4.60
N VAL A 202 -0.58 -12.00 4.53
CA VAL A 202 -1.07 -13.30 4.00
C VAL A 202 -2.10 -14.00 4.91
N GLN A 203 -2.26 -13.52 6.14
CA GLN A 203 -3.34 -13.94 7.04
C GLN A 203 -4.66 -13.21 6.74
N THR A 204 -4.61 -12.14 5.94
CA THR A 204 -5.82 -11.46 5.45
C THR A 204 -6.43 -12.24 4.30
N GLN A 205 -7.75 -12.26 4.18
CA GLN A 205 -8.42 -12.96 3.10
C GLN A 205 -9.81 -12.36 2.90
N MET A 206 -10.06 -11.88 1.69
CA MET A 206 -11.39 -11.53 1.21
C MET A 206 -11.84 -12.56 0.17
N VAL A 207 -13.04 -13.10 0.33
CA VAL A 207 -13.67 -13.98 -0.65
C VAL A 207 -14.84 -13.29 -1.36
N LEU A 208 -15.39 -13.91 -2.42
CA LEU A 208 -16.51 -13.33 -3.17
C LEU A 208 -17.72 -13.02 -2.28
N ASP A 209 -18.04 -13.88 -1.32
CA ASP A 209 -19.16 -13.67 -0.40
C ASP A 209 -18.97 -12.41 0.47
N ASP A 210 -17.74 -12.06 0.83
CA ASP A 210 -17.46 -10.83 1.56
C ASP A 210 -17.64 -9.60 0.67
N LEU A 211 -17.21 -9.69 -0.59
CA LEU A 211 -17.46 -8.65 -1.57
C LEU A 211 -18.96 -8.48 -1.86
N ASP A 212 -19.73 -9.56 -1.86
CA ASP A 212 -21.19 -9.52 -2.02
C ASP A 212 -21.88 -8.86 -0.82
N LYS A 213 -21.37 -9.04 0.40
CA LYS A 213 -21.83 -8.26 1.57
C LYS A 213 -21.56 -6.77 1.38
N ILE A 214 -20.37 -6.40 0.89
CA ILE A 214 -20.03 -5.00 0.59
C ILE A 214 -20.97 -4.44 -0.50
N ALA A 215 -21.29 -5.23 -1.52
CA ALA A 215 -22.25 -4.84 -2.57
C ALA A 215 -23.63 -4.49 -1.99
N GLY A 216 -24.07 -5.23 -0.96
CA GLY A 216 -25.34 -4.99 -0.27
C GLY A 216 -25.47 -3.64 0.44
N ILE A 217 -24.37 -2.91 0.65
CA ILE A 217 -24.41 -1.55 1.24
C ILE A 217 -25.11 -0.58 0.27
N GLY A 218 -24.80 -0.68 -1.03
CA GLY A 218 -25.38 0.12 -2.10
C GLY A 218 -24.97 1.58 -2.06
N SER A 219 -23.76 1.90 -2.54
CA SER A 219 -23.20 3.25 -2.64
C SER A 219 -22.26 3.34 -3.85
N PRO A 220 -22.00 4.54 -4.40
CA PRO A 220 -21.06 4.72 -5.49
C PRO A 220 -19.67 4.11 -5.22
N LEU A 221 -19.20 4.20 -3.97
CA LEU A 221 -17.91 3.67 -3.54
C LEU A 221 -17.89 2.14 -3.53
N THR A 222 -18.91 1.51 -2.94
CA THR A 222 -19.01 0.05 -2.90
C THR A 222 -19.25 -0.53 -4.28
N ASP A 223 -19.98 0.17 -5.16
CA ASP A 223 -20.18 -0.26 -6.54
C ASP A 223 -18.86 -0.26 -7.31
N TYR A 224 -18.03 0.79 -7.13
CA TYR A 224 -16.67 0.84 -7.69
C TYR A 224 -15.79 -0.30 -7.20
N LEU A 225 -15.82 -0.59 -5.89
CA LEU A 225 -15.06 -1.71 -5.33
C LEU A 225 -15.54 -3.04 -5.90
N VAL A 226 -16.84 -3.28 -5.97
CA VAL A 226 -17.39 -4.55 -6.50
C VAL A 226 -17.01 -4.74 -7.97
N GLU A 227 -17.13 -3.69 -8.78
CA GLU A 227 -16.79 -3.68 -10.20
C GLU A 227 -15.32 -4.01 -10.44
N THR A 228 -14.41 -3.43 -9.63
CA THR A 228 -12.97 -3.53 -9.86
C THR A 228 -12.29 -4.68 -9.10
N VAL A 229 -12.80 -5.09 -7.93
CA VAL A 229 -12.20 -6.13 -7.08
C VAL A 229 -12.68 -7.53 -7.44
N ARG A 230 -13.92 -7.70 -7.90
CA ARG A 230 -14.45 -9.02 -8.31
C ARG A 230 -13.60 -9.74 -9.36
N PRO A 231 -13.16 -9.11 -10.47
CA PRO A 231 -12.27 -9.78 -11.42
C PRO A 231 -10.92 -10.14 -10.81
N TRP A 232 -10.38 -9.31 -9.91
CA TRP A 232 -9.14 -9.61 -9.20
C TRP A 232 -9.26 -10.82 -8.26
N ILE A 233 -10.36 -10.93 -7.50
CA ILE A 233 -10.60 -12.12 -6.66
C ILE A 233 -10.59 -13.38 -7.53
N ARG A 234 -11.30 -13.38 -8.66
CA ARG A 234 -11.31 -14.52 -9.59
C ARG A 234 -9.92 -14.81 -10.17
N TYR A 235 -9.18 -13.77 -10.54
CA TYR A 235 -7.82 -13.91 -11.03
C TYR A 235 -6.88 -14.53 -9.98
N SER A 236 -6.98 -14.08 -8.73
CA SER A 236 -6.22 -14.62 -7.59
C SER A 236 -6.56 -16.08 -7.33
N MET A 237 -7.84 -16.46 -7.39
CA MET A 237 -8.25 -17.86 -7.23
C MET A 237 -7.60 -18.77 -8.27
N GLU A 238 -7.51 -18.32 -9.53
CA GLU A 238 -6.90 -19.12 -10.60
C GLU A 238 -5.37 -19.12 -10.57
N THR A 239 -4.75 -17.97 -10.34
CA THR A 239 -3.28 -17.82 -10.45
C THR A 239 -2.54 -18.13 -9.16
N ARG A 240 -3.12 -17.79 -8.01
CA ARG A 240 -2.53 -17.99 -6.68
C ARG A 240 -3.10 -19.21 -5.95
N ARG A 241 -4.14 -19.84 -6.48
CA ARG A 241 -4.81 -21.01 -5.88
C ARG A 241 -5.33 -20.74 -4.46
N LEU A 242 -5.80 -19.51 -4.24
CA LEU A 242 -6.42 -19.05 -3.01
C LEU A 242 -7.95 -19.14 -3.11
N PRO A 243 -8.70 -19.24 -2.00
CA PRO A 243 -10.17 -19.16 -2.02
C PRO A 243 -10.70 -17.75 -2.36
N GLY A 244 -9.83 -16.73 -2.41
CA GLY A 244 -10.15 -15.37 -2.81
C GLY A 244 -8.87 -14.57 -3.09
N CYS A 245 -8.74 -13.35 -2.54
CA CYS A 245 -7.48 -12.61 -2.53
C CYS A 245 -7.05 -12.18 -1.11
N TRP A 246 -5.74 -12.05 -0.92
CA TRP A 246 -5.18 -11.30 0.20
C TRP A 246 -5.47 -9.81 0.00
N ILE A 247 -5.70 -9.08 1.08
CA ILE A 247 -6.05 -7.66 1.09
C ILE A 247 -4.99 -6.90 1.88
N HIS A 248 -3.81 -6.78 1.28
CA HIS A 248 -2.58 -6.38 1.96
C HIS A 248 -2.68 -4.96 2.54
N ASP A 249 -3.02 -4.00 1.70
CA ASP A 249 -2.85 -2.58 2.00
C ASP A 249 -3.89 -2.06 2.99
N VAL A 250 -5.13 -2.55 2.90
CA VAL A 250 -6.22 -2.10 3.79
C VAL A 250 -5.96 -2.44 5.25
N LEU A 251 -5.08 -3.40 5.54
CA LEU A 251 -4.64 -3.70 6.91
C LEU A 251 -3.93 -2.50 7.55
N THR A 252 -3.22 -1.67 6.77
CA THR A 252 -2.58 -0.44 7.28
C THR A 252 -3.62 0.57 7.80
N VAL A 253 -4.71 0.77 7.06
CA VAL A 253 -5.81 1.65 7.44
C VAL A 253 -6.60 1.05 8.59
N ALA A 254 -6.89 -0.25 8.56
CA ALA A 254 -7.60 -0.94 9.63
C ALA A 254 -6.83 -0.91 10.95
N TRP A 255 -5.49 -1.02 10.90
CA TRP A 255 -4.61 -0.88 12.07
C TRP A 255 -4.73 0.50 12.73
N LEU A 256 -4.89 1.56 11.95
CA LEU A 256 -5.14 2.90 12.48
C LEU A 256 -6.52 3.04 13.11
N LEU A 257 -7.54 2.41 12.52
CA LEU A 257 -8.92 2.47 13.01
C LEU A 257 -9.13 1.64 14.28
N ASP A 258 -8.49 0.47 14.38
CA ASP A 258 -8.55 -0.41 15.54
C ASP A 258 -7.30 -1.28 15.65
N LYS A 259 -6.40 -0.90 16.57
CA LYS A 259 -5.13 -1.59 16.85
C LYS A 259 -5.29 -3.03 17.31
N SER A 260 -6.47 -3.50 17.69
CA SER A 260 -6.67 -4.91 18.05
C SER A 260 -6.95 -5.82 16.85
N VAL A 261 -6.93 -5.29 15.62
CA VAL A 261 -6.95 -6.10 14.38
C VAL A 261 -5.69 -6.96 14.21
N ALA A 262 -4.58 -6.57 14.85
CA ALA A 262 -3.32 -7.30 14.78
C ALA A 262 -2.55 -7.22 16.10
N THR A 263 -1.51 -8.03 16.20
CA THR A 263 -0.45 -7.90 17.22
C THR A 263 0.83 -7.39 16.57
N SER A 264 1.69 -6.78 17.37
CA SER A 264 2.96 -6.24 16.91
C SER A 264 4.12 -6.60 17.84
N LEU A 265 5.33 -6.44 17.31
CA LEU A 265 6.60 -6.54 18.02
C LEU A 265 7.53 -5.43 17.53
N ARG A 266 8.61 -5.14 18.28
CA ARG A 266 9.60 -4.13 17.89
C ARG A 266 10.96 -4.71 17.63
N GLN A 267 11.52 -4.49 16.44
CA GLN A 267 12.85 -4.94 16.03
C GLN A 267 13.47 -4.00 15.00
N TYR A 268 14.78 -4.10 14.80
CA TYR A 268 15.42 -3.46 13.67
C TYR A 268 15.10 -4.21 12.39
N VAL A 269 14.89 -3.47 11.31
CA VAL A 269 14.57 -4.02 9.99
C VAL A 269 15.41 -3.33 8.94
N ASP A 270 15.89 -4.11 7.98
CA ASP A 270 16.58 -3.59 6.81
C ASP A 270 16.35 -4.51 5.60
N VAL A 271 16.87 -4.11 4.45
CA VAL A 271 16.76 -4.81 3.17
C VAL A 271 18.15 -5.01 2.56
N ALA A 272 18.38 -6.19 2.00
CA ALA A 272 19.64 -6.47 1.32
C ALA A 272 19.71 -5.73 -0.02
N LEU A 273 20.73 -4.89 -0.19
CA LEU A 273 21.01 -4.19 -1.45
C LEU A 273 21.92 -4.99 -2.39
N GLU A 274 22.63 -5.98 -1.87
CA GLU A 274 23.58 -6.81 -2.62
C GLU A 274 23.21 -8.30 -2.57
N GLY A 275 24.00 -9.15 -3.24
CA GLY A 275 23.88 -10.61 -3.10
C GLY A 275 23.04 -11.32 -4.16
N GLY A 276 22.88 -10.73 -5.35
CA GLY A 276 22.22 -11.38 -6.50
C GLY A 276 20.77 -11.75 -6.20
N MET A 277 20.51 -13.03 -5.91
CA MET A 277 19.18 -13.52 -5.53
C MET A 277 18.70 -12.96 -4.17
N ALA A 278 19.62 -12.60 -3.27
CA ALA A 278 19.29 -12.02 -1.97
C ALA A 278 18.92 -10.53 -2.05
N ARG A 279 19.17 -9.86 -3.18
CA ARG A 279 18.82 -8.45 -3.32
C ARG A 279 17.30 -8.23 -3.21
N GLY A 280 16.90 -7.34 -2.30
CA GLY A 280 15.51 -7.04 -1.96
C GLY A 280 14.92 -7.93 -0.85
N THR A 281 15.67 -8.87 -0.28
CA THR A 281 15.19 -9.64 0.88
C THR A 281 15.14 -8.75 2.12
N THR A 282 14.15 -8.97 2.99
CA THR A 282 13.95 -8.19 4.23
C THR A 282 14.42 -8.98 5.44
N TRP A 283 15.09 -8.28 6.36
CA TRP A 283 15.79 -8.87 7.50
C TRP A 283 15.27 -8.16 8.74
N ARG A 284 14.97 -8.91 9.80
CA ARG A 284 14.70 -8.32 11.12
C ARG A 284 15.60 -8.95 12.15
N TRP A 285 16.08 -8.13 13.09
CA TRP A 285 16.92 -8.61 14.17
C TRP A 285 16.78 -7.74 15.41
N ASP A 286 17.20 -8.32 16.54
CA ASP A 286 17.43 -7.60 17.77
C ASP A 286 18.91 -7.76 18.14
N PRO A 287 19.72 -6.69 18.07
CA PRO A 287 21.16 -6.71 18.38
C PRO A 287 21.49 -7.32 19.73
N GLU A 288 20.63 -7.16 20.73
CA GLU A 288 20.86 -7.67 22.09
C GLU A 288 20.64 -9.18 22.19
N SER A 289 19.92 -9.76 21.22
CA SER A 289 19.58 -11.19 21.17
C SER A 289 20.49 -12.03 20.27
N LEU A 290 21.37 -11.39 19.49
CA LEU A 290 22.23 -12.08 18.53
C LEU A 290 23.24 -12.98 19.24
N ARG A 291 23.24 -14.27 18.88
CA ARG A 291 24.25 -15.24 19.35
C ARG A 291 25.56 -15.21 18.54
N LEU A 292 25.47 -14.71 17.31
CA LEU A 292 26.60 -14.52 16.39
C LEU A 292 26.38 -13.17 15.67
N ASP A 293 27.33 -12.27 15.86
CA ASP A 293 27.29 -10.87 15.39
C ASP A 293 28.45 -10.53 14.45
N VAL A 294 29.30 -11.51 14.11
CA VAL A 294 30.44 -11.32 13.21
C VAL A 294 29.98 -10.82 11.85
N GLY A 295 30.42 -9.62 11.47
CA GLY A 295 30.09 -8.99 10.19
C GLY A 295 28.73 -8.29 10.15
N ILE A 296 28.02 -8.20 11.28
CA ILE A 296 26.77 -7.44 11.40
C ILE A 296 27.11 -6.03 11.85
N ALA A 297 26.79 -5.04 11.02
CA ALA A 297 26.96 -3.64 11.38
C ALA A 297 26.01 -3.24 12.53
N PRO A 298 26.38 -2.25 13.36
CA PRO A 298 25.43 -1.64 14.28
C PRO A 298 24.20 -1.17 13.51
N PRO A 299 22.98 -1.37 14.04
CA PRO A 299 21.79 -0.93 13.36
C PRO A 299 21.78 0.59 13.19
N GLN A 300 21.17 1.05 12.10
CA GLN A 300 20.90 2.46 11.86
C GLN A 300 19.44 2.77 12.22
N GLY A 301 19.19 3.98 12.71
CA GLY A 301 17.85 4.41 13.14
C GLY A 301 17.42 3.79 14.46
N GLN A 302 16.14 3.41 14.55
CA GLN A 302 15.51 2.88 15.75
C GLN A 302 14.70 1.61 15.42
N PRO A 303 14.43 0.72 16.38
CA PRO A 303 13.59 -0.44 16.13
C PRO A 303 12.16 0.01 15.79
N ILE A 304 11.61 -0.58 14.74
CA ILE A 304 10.28 -0.23 14.20
C ILE A 304 9.23 -1.19 14.73
N GLU A 305 7.96 -0.76 14.75
CA GLU A 305 6.84 -1.66 15.03
C GLU A 305 6.60 -2.58 13.82
N ILE A 306 6.40 -3.88 14.03
CA ILE A 306 6.19 -4.87 12.98
C ILE A 306 4.93 -5.66 13.30
N LEU A 307 3.94 -5.62 12.43
CA LEU A 307 2.73 -6.44 12.58
C LEU A 307 3.05 -7.92 12.35
N HIS A 308 2.40 -8.80 13.11
CA HIS A 308 2.64 -10.24 13.02
C HIS A 308 1.35 -11.05 12.93
N GLN A 309 0.56 -11.19 14.00
CA GLN A 309 -0.69 -11.97 13.95
C GLN A 309 -1.86 -11.07 13.60
N VAL A 310 -2.71 -11.49 12.65
CA VAL A 310 -3.85 -10.70 12.17
C VAL A 310 -5.16 -11.44 12.40
N ASP A 311 -6.16 -10.73 12.95
CA ASP A 311 -7.54 -11.21 13.03
C ASP A 311 -8.29 -10.80 11.74
N ASN A 312 -8.38 -11.72 10.79
CA ASN A 312 -9.05 -11.47 9.52
C ASN A 312 -10.56 -11.22 9.67
N GLN A 313 -11.23 -11.87 10.63
CA GLN A 313 -12.67 -11.65 10.85
C GLN A 313 -12.91 -10.22 11.34
N LYS A 314 -12.07 -9.75 12.25
CA LYS A 314 -12.09 -8.37 12.72
C LYS A 314 -11.74 -7.39 11.60
N LEU A 315 -10.75 -7.69 10.77
CA LEU A 315 -10.41 -6.87 9.59
C LEU A 315 -11.61 -6.69 8.67
N LEU A 316 -12.28 -7.78 8.28
CA LEU A 316 -13.48 -7.73 7.44
C LEU A 316 -14.62 -6.95 8.11
N SER A 317 -14.78 -7.09 9.43
CA SER A 317 -15.76 -6.34 10.21
C SER A 317 -15.48 -4.82 10.22
N ILE A 318 -14.21 -4.41 10.37
CA ILE A 318 -13.79 -3.01 10.28
C ILE A 318 -14.13 -2.46 8.90
N ILE A 319 -13.72 -3.16 7.82
CA ILE A 319 -13.99 -2.76 6.43
C ILE A 319 -15.50 -2.56 6.20
N TYR A 320 -16.31 -3.57 6.54
CA TYR A 320 -17.75 -3.52 6.34
C TYR A 320 -18.42 -2.37 7.12
N ARG A 321 -18.06 -2.21 8.40
CA ARG A 321 -18.59 -1.15 9.26
C ARG A 321 -18.24 0.23 8.70
N THR A 322 -16.99 0.45 8.32
CA THR A 322 -16.52 1.73 7.79
C THR A 322 -17.21 2.07 6.47
N LEU A 323 -17.26 1.14 5.52
CA LEU A 323 -17.93 1.38 4.23
C LEU A 323 -19.43 1.64 4.40
N SER A 324 -20.08 1.05 5.41
CA SER A 324 -21.50 1.27 5.71
C SER A 324 -21.81 2.69 6.20
N GLN A 325 -20.84 3.41 6.77
CA GLN A 325 -21.02 4.78 7.25
C GLN A 325 -21.12 5.80 6.10
N SER A 326 -20.51 5.51 4.94
CA SER A 326 -20.53 6.37 3.75
C SER A 326 -21.95 6.63 3.20
N LYS A 327 -22.91 5.74 3.49
CA LYS A 327 -24.32 5.87 3.11
C LYS A 327 -25.06 7.00 3.84
N GLY A 328 -24.58 7.41 5.01
CA GLY A 328 -25.20 8.46 5.83
C GLY A 328 -24.86 9.87 5.35
N ALA A 329 -23.66 10.10 4.81
CA ALA A 329 -23.20 11.44 4.44
C ALA A 329 -23.79 11.96 3.13
N SER A 330 -24.24 11.07 2.23
CA SER A 330 -24.84 11.45 0.94
C SER A 330 -26.36 11.68 0.99
N ALA A 331 -27.02 11.37 2.11
CA ALA A 331 -28.46 11.61 2.30
C ALA A 331 -28.77 12.99 2.92
N GLU A 332 -27.74 13.73 3.38
CA GLU A 332 -27.87 15.05 4.03
C GLU A 332 -27.28 16.20 3.21
N ALA A 333 -26.85 15.96 1.95
CA ALA A 333 -26.40 16.97 1.00
C ALA A 333 -27.40 17.15 -0.16
#